data_AF-M6FJY9-F1
#
_entry.id   AF-M6FJY9-F1
#
_cell.length_a   1.000
_cell.length_b   1.000
_cell.length_c   1.000
_cell.angle_alpha   90.00
_cell.angle_beta   90.00
_cell.angle_gamma   90.00
#
_symmetry.space_group_name_H-M   'P 1'
#
loop_
_entity.id
_entity.type
_entity.pdbx_description
1 polymer ?
#
loop_
_entity_poly.entity_id
_entity_poly.type
_entity_poly.pdbx_seq_one_letter_code
_entity_poly.pdbx_strand_id
1 'polypeptide(L)' 'MISTLPPKDINRVHEIISDKEGGLNSICCEGTGNADNVKTVAAVCYDIEALSFYALKGLPNENFFEEFKFG' A
#
# COMPACT_ATOMS: atom_id res chain seq x y z
N MET A 1 -16.92 -21.09 14.72
CA MET A 1 -16.98 -20.69 13.30
C MET A 1 -16.08 -19.49 13.14
N ILE A 2 -14.86 -19.69 12.64
CA ILE A 2 -13.98 -18.60 12.24
C ILE A 2 -14.54 -18.10 10.92
N SER A 3 -15.01 -16.86 10.91
CA SER A 3 -15.54 -16.20 9.74
C SER A 3 -14.42 -16.09 8.70
N THR A 4 -14.47 -16.92 7.64
CA THR A 4 -13.62 -16.83 6.45
C THR A 4 -14.05 -15.65 5.58
N LEU A 5 -14.10 -14.44 6.16
CA LEU A 5 -14.11 -13.26 5.31
C LEU A 5 -12.78 -13.30 4.55
N PRO A 6 -12.77 -13.18 3.20
CA PRO A 6 -11.52 -12.91 2.50
C PRO A 6 -10.86 -11.68 3.14
N PRO A 7 -9.52 -11.55 3.10
CA PRO A 7 -8.82 -10.36 3.58
C PRO A 7 -9.63 -9.17 3.09
N LYS A 8 -10.18 -8.36 4.00
CA LYS A 8 -11.16 -7.32 3.66
C LYS A 8 -10.46 -6.28 2.78
N ASP A 9 -10.48 -6.60 1.49
CA ASP A 9 -10.22 -5.83 0.30
C ASP A 9 -8.82 -5.17 0.23
N ILE A 10 -7.78 -5.99 0.03
CA ILE A 10 -6.44 -5.50 -0.34
C ILE A 10 -6.49 -4.58 -1.57
N ASN A 11 -7.45 -4.80 -2.47
CA ASN A 11 -7.69 -3.90 -3.61
C ASN A 11 -8.21 -2.54 -3.14
N ARG A 12 -9.11 -2.49 -2.15
CA ARG A 12 -9.54 -1.23 -1.53
C ARG A 12 -8.42 -0.52 -0.80
N VAL A 13 -7.55 -1.24 -0.10
CA VAL A 13 -6.34 -0.66 0.51
C VAL A 13 -5.46 -0.08 -0.59
N HIS A 14 -5.25 -0.82 -1.68
CA HIS A 14 -4.48 -0.37 -2.85
C HIS A 14 -5.06 0.90 -3.48
N GLU A 15 -6.37 1.00 -3.63
CA GLU A 15 -7.05 2.22 -4.09
C GLU A 15 -6.76 3.42 -3.17
N ILE A 16 -6.89 3.25 -1.84
CA ILE A 16 -6.67 4.32 -0.87
C ILE A 16 -5.22 4.82 -0.93
N ILE A 17 -4.25 3.91 -0.97
CA ILE A 17 -2.84 4.31 -0.95
C ILE A 17 -2.32 4.77 -2.32
N SER A 18 -3.06 4.50 -3.40
CA SER A 18 -2.77 5.01 -4.74
C SER A 18 -3.31 6.42 -4.97
N ASP A 19 -3.97 7.00 -3.96
CA ASP A 19 -4.53 8.33 -4.05
C ASP A 19 -3.46 9.41 -4.27
N LYS A 20 -3.73 10.28 -5.25
CA LYS A 20 -2.89 11.40 -5.66
C LYS A 20 -3.50 12.75 -5.30
N GLU A 21 -4.68 12.78 -4.68
CA GLU A 21 -5.26 14.03 -4.20
C GLU A 21 -4.27 14.71 -3.21
N GLY A 22 -4.00 16.01 -3.45
CA GLY A 22 -3.02 16.78 -2.67
C GLY A 22 -1.60 16.86 -3.26
N GLY A 23 -1.33 16.24 -4.41
CA GLY A 23 -0.06 16.41 -5.14
C GLY A 23 1.16 15.95 -4.32
N LEU A 24 1.97 16.89 -3.84
CA LEU A 24 3.13 16.59 -2.98
C LEU A 24 2.77 16.12 -1.56
N ASN A 25 1.54 16.39 -1.12
CA ASN A 25 1.03 15.97 0.19
C ASN A 25 0.13 14.72 0.09
N SER A 26 0.10 14.06 -1.07
CA SER A 26 -0.70 12.85 -1.27
C SER A 26 -0.08 11.64 -0.58
N ILE A 27 -0.88 10.60 -0.38
CA ILE A 27 -0.40 9.30 0.12
C ILE A 27 0.55 8.66 -0.92
N CYS A 28 0.21 8.78 -2.21
CA CYS A 28 1.06 8.36 -3.32
C CYS A 28 1.90 9.52 -3.87
N CYS A 29 2.87 9.99 -3.08
CA CYS A 29 3.70 11.13 -3.47
C CYS A 29 4.84 10.71 -4.43
N GLU A 30 4.91 11.32 -5.62
CA GLU A 30 5.89 10.98 -6.67
C GLU A 30 7.26 11.67 -6.49
N GLY A 31 7.30 12.76 -5.72
CA GLY A 31 8.46 13.64 -5.56
C GLY A 31 8.80 14.43 -6.83
N THR A 32 9.06 15.74 -6.72
CA THR A 32 9.32 16.60 -7.91
C THR A 32 10.81 16.80 -8.26
N GLY A 33 11.73 16.16 -7.54
CA GLY A 33 13.18 16.24 -7.83
C GLY A 33 13.92 17.45 -7.24
N ASN A 34 13.22 18.39 -6.57
CA ASN A 34 13.85 19.44 -5.76
C ASN A 34 14.16 18.97 -4.32
N ALA A 35 15.05 19.69 -3.63
CA ALA A 35 15.70 19.29 -2.37
C ALA A 35 14.77 18.98 -1.18
N ASP A 36 13.49 19.36 -1.22
CA ASP A 36 12.53 19.22 -0.12
C ASP A 36 11.42 18.17 -0.36
N ASN A 37 11.61 17.23 -1.30
CA ASN A 37 10.53 16.31 -1.67
C ASN A 37 10.57 14.97 -0.91
N VAL A 38 9.47 14.66 -0.22
CA VAL A 38 9.10 13.31 0.21
C VAL A 38 8.62 12.53 -1.02
N LYS A 39 8.95 11.23 -1.11
CA LYS A 39 8.47 10.32 -2.15
C LYS A 39 8.05 8.99 -1.51
N THR A 40 6.95 8.43 -1.97
CA THR A 40 6.54 7.08 -1.61
C THR A 40 7.46 6.06 -2.30
N VAL A 41 8.16 5.26 -1.49
CA VAL A 41 9.15 4.26 -1.97
C VAL A 41 8.70 2.81 -1.79
N ALA A 42 7.72 2.58 -0.92
CA ALA A 42 7.12 1.29 -0.64
C ALA A 42 5.82 1.47 0.16
N ALA A 43 4.98 0.44 0.17
CA ALA A 43 3.86 0.32 1.11
C ALA A 43 3.80 -1.11 1.66
N VAL A 44 3.37 -1.24 2.92
CA VAL A 44 3.18 -2.52 3.61
C VAL A 44 1.80 -2.51 4.26
N CYS A 45 1.01 -3.53 3.99
CA CYS A 45 -0.31 -3.75 4.58
C CYS A 45 -0.28 -5.06 5.37
N TYR A 46 -0.57 -5.01 6.66
CA TYR A 46 -0.63 -6.21 7.51
C TYR A 46 -2.06 -6.74 7.59
N ASP A 47 -2.25 -8.03 7.33
CA ASP A 47 -3.48 -8.74 7.66
C ASP A 47 -3.27 -9.52 8.96
N ILE A 48 -3.78 -8.95 10.04
CA ILE A 48 -3.63 -9.49 11.40
C ILE A 48 -4.47 -10.77 11.56
N GLU A 49 -5.62 -10.88 10.88
CA GLU A 49 -6.48 -12.05 10.99
C GLU A 49 -5.88 -13.24 10.24
N ALA A 50 -5.31 -12.99 9.06
CA ALA A 50 -4.67 -14.02 8.24
C ALA A 50 -3.23 -14.35 8.67
N LEU A 51 -2.65 -13.58 9.61
CA LEU A 51 -1.22 -13.64 9.95
C LEU A 51 -0.35 -13.58 8.69
N SER A 52 -0.63 -12.60 7.84
CA SER A 52 0.11 -12.33 6.61
C SER A 52 0.38 -10.84 6.47
N PHE A 53 1.23 -10.48 5.51
CA PHE A 53 1.40 -9.10 5.10
C PHE A 53 1.53 -9.02 3.58
N TYR A 54 1.14 -7.88 3.05
CA TYR A 54 1.28 -7.52 1.65
C TYR A 54 2.31 -6.41 1.55
N ALA A 55 3.28 -6.54 0.65
CA ALA A 55 4.27 -5.49 0.41
C ALA A 55 4.30 -5.10 -1.06
N LEU A 56 4.50 -3.81 -1.33
CA LEU A 56 4.81 -3.30 -2.67
C LEU A 56 6.03 -2.40 -2.59
N LYS A 57 6.88 -2.50 -3.61
CA LYS A 57 8.05 -1.63 -3.78
C LYS A 57 7.77 -0.63 -4.89
N GLY A 58 8.05 0.65 -4.64
CA GLY A 58 7.77 1.73 -5.56
C GLY A 58 6.45 2.45 -5.28
N LEU A 59 5.96 3.17 -6.27
CA LEU A 59 4.73 3.95 -6.15
C LEU A 59 3.50 3.01 -6.22
N PRO A 60 2.55 3.12 -5.28
CA PRO A 60 1.35 2.29 -5.28
C PRO A 60 0.52 2.39 -6.56
N ASN A 61 0.45 3.55 -7.21
CA ASN A 61 -0.31 3.70 -8.46
C ASN A 61 0.35 3.07 -9.70
N GLU A 62 1.58 2.59 -9.58
CA GLU A 62 2.36 1.97 -10.67
C GLU A 62 2.68 0.49 -10.40
N ASN A 63 2.46 0.02 -9.16
CA ASN A 63 2.90 -1.29 -8.70
C ASN A 63 1.77 -1.98 -7.94
N PHE A 64 1.88 -3.29 -7.78
CA PHE A 64 0.88 -4.12 -7.08
C PHE A 64 1.49 -4.77 -5.84
N PHE A 65 0.63 -5.09 -4.88
CA PHE A 65 1.00 -5.81 -3.67
C PHE A 65 1.34 -7.28 -3.95
N GLU A 66 2.36 -7.79 -3.27
CA GLU A 66 2.69 -9.21 -3.16
C GLU A 66 2.40 -9.71 -1.75
N GLU A 67 1.80 -10.90 -1.61
CA GLU A 67 1.45 -11.51 -0.31
C GLU A 67 2.61 -12.34 0.28
N PHE A 68 2.85 -12.18 1.57
CA PHE A 68 3.81 -12.92 2.36
C PHE A 68 3.14 -13.47 3.62
N LYS A 69 3.34 -14.75 3.94
CA LYS A 69 2.76 -15.40 5.12
C LYS A 69 3.82 -15.60 6.19
N PHE A 70 3.46 -15.40 7.46
CA PHE A 70 4.31 -15.82 8.57
C PHE A 70 4.27 -17.35 8.63
N GLY A 71 5.43 -17.99 8.51
CA GLY A 71 5.59 -19.45 8.51
C GLY A 71 5.44 -20.10 9.88
#